data_AF-A0A950ZXT9-F1
#
_entry.id   AF-A0A950ZXT9-F1
#
_cell.length_a   1.000
_cell.length_b   1.000
_cell.length_c   1.000
_cell.angle_alpha   90.00
_cell.angle_beta   90.00
_cell.angle_gamma   90.00
#
_symmetry.space_group_name_H-M   'P 1'
#
loop_
_entity.id
_entity.type
_entity.pdbx_description
1 polymer ?
#
loop_
_entity_poly.entity_id
_entity_poly.type
_entity_poly.pdbx_seq_one_letter_code
_entity_poly.pdbx_strand_id
1 'polypeptide(L)' 'ENSQQRADELPSWLHRYNWHRPHGSLKYQPPISRLALAENNLLMLHN' A
#
# COMPACT_ATOMS: atom_id res chain seq x y z
N GLU A 1 22.59 -8.63 3.16
CA GLU A 1 21.22 -8.19 3.45
C GLU A 1 20.66 -9.02 4.60
N ASN A 2 20.39 -8.39 5.75
CA ASN A 2 19.87 -9.08 6.94
C ASN A 2 18.32 -9.02 6.96
N SER A 3 17.66 -10.03 7.52
CA SER A 3 16.21 -10.06 7.66
C SER A 3 15.65 -8.86 8.46
N GLN A 4 16.42 -8.34 9.42
CA GLN A 4 16.02 -7.18 10.22
C GLN A 4 15.90 -5.92 9.37
N GLN A 5 16.87 -5.65 8.50
CA GLN A 5 16.85 -4.47 7.62
C GLN A 5 15.64 -4.49 6.69
N ARG A 6 15.27 -5.66 6.15
CA ARG A 6 14.06 -5.80 5.34
C ARG A 6 12.78 -5.56 6.14
N ALA A 7 12.75 -5.99 7.40
CA ALA A 7 11.61 -5.76 8.28
C ALA A 7 11.43 -4.26 8.58
N ASP A 8 12.54 -3.55 8.78
CA ASP A 8 12.53 -2.10 9.05
C ASP A 8 12.10 -1.30 7.81
N GLU A 9 12.44 -1.75 6.60
CA GLU A 9 12.03 -1.11 5.33
C GLU A 9 10.60 -1.45 4.88
N LEU A 10 10.04 -2.56 5.37
CA LEU A 10 8.75 -3.10 4.92
C LEU A 10 7.59 -2.10 5.06
N PRO A 11 7.42 -1.34 6.17
CA PRO A 11 6.31 -0.39 6.30
C PRO A 11 6.33 0.69 5.21
N SER A 12 7.49 1.30 4.96
CA SER A 12 7.67 2.33 3.93
C SER A 12 7.43 1.78 2.53
N TRP A 13 7.91 0.57 2.27
CA TRP A 13 7.70 -0.11 0.98
C TRP A 13 6.22 -0.42 0.75
N LEU A 14 5.52 -0.95 1.75
CA LEU A 14 4.09 -1.25 1.68
C LEU A 14 3.26 0.00 1.44
N HIS A 15 3.57 1.10 2.12
CA HIS A 15 2.87 2.37 1.92
C HIS A 15 3.01 2.84 0.46
N ARG A 16 4.23 2.93 -0.05
CA ARG A 16 4.50 3.28 -1.46
C ARG A 16 3.79 2.34 -2.44
N TYR A 17 3.83 1.03 -2.19
CA TYR A 17 3.22 0.05 -3.06
C TYR A 17 1.69 0.18 -3.09
N ASN A 18 1.05 0.29 -1.93
CA ASN A 18 -0.41 0.32 -1.81
C ASN A 18 -1.00 1.67 -2.23
N TRP A 19 -0.30 2.78 -1.97
CA TRP A 19 -0.85 4.14 -2.14
C TRP A 19 -0.37 4.87 -3.39
N HIS A 20 0.84 4.57 -3.89
CA HIS A 20 1.45 5.39 -4.93
C HIS A 20 1.88 4.63 -6.18
N ARG A 21 1.98 3.29 -6.12
CA ARG A 21 2.50 2.52 -7.26
C ARG A 21 1.43 2.35 -8.33
N PRO A 22 1.61 2.90 -9.54
CA PRO A 22 0.65 2.71 -10.63
C PRO A 22 0.66 1.25 -11.08
N HIS A 23 -0.52 0.65 -11.19
CA HIS A 23 -0.68 -0.71 -11.70
C HIS A 23 -1.39 -0.71 -13.04
N GLY A 24 -0.78 -1.33 -14.07
CA GLY A 24 -1.33 -1.37 -15.42
C GLY A 24 -2.69 -2.07 -15.50
N SER A 25 -2.88 -3.15 -14.73
CA SER A 25 -4.16 -3.85 -14.61
C SER A 25 -5.25 -3.04 -13.89
N LEU A 26 -4.86 -1.96 -13.22
CA LEU A 26 -5.74 -1.04 -12.49
C LEU A 26 -5.88 0.32 -13.19
N LYS A 27 -5.68 0.38 -14.51
CA LYS A 27 -5.69 1.65 -15.27
C LYS A 27 -4.72 2.69 -14.70
N TYR A 28 -3.53 2.23 -14.27
CA TYR A 28 -2.50 3.04 -13.62
C TYR A 28 -2.89 3.62 -12.26
N GLN A 29 -3.98 3.15 -11.64
CA GLN A 29 -4.32 3.50 -10.27
C GLN A 29 -3.56 2.61 -9.27
N PRO A 30 -3.30 3.11 -8.05
CA PRO A 30 -2.71 2.31 -6.99
C PRO A 30 -3.68 1.22 -6.47
N PRO A 31 -3.17 0.15 -5.84
CA PRO A 31 -3.99 -0.92 -5.29
C PRO A 31 -5.12 -0.46 -4.37
N ILE A 32 -4.87 0.56 -3.54
CA ILE A 32 -5.86 1.10 -2.60
C ILE A 32 -7.11 1.67 -3.30
N SER A 33 -7.01 2.11 -4.56
CA SER A 33 -8.13 2.65 -5.32
C SER A 33 -9.26 1.63 -5.57
N ARG A 34 -9.00 0.32 -5.37
CA ARG A 34 -10.03 -0.71 -5.44
C ARG A 34 -10.79 -0.94 -4.13
N LEU A 35 -10.28 -0.45 -3.02
CA LEU A 35 -10.95 -0.58 -1.73
C LEU A 35 -12.08 0.45 -1.68
N ALA A 36 -13.31 -0.01 -1.53
CA ALA A 36 -14.43 0.89 -1.27
C ALA A 36 -14.18 1.57 0.08
N LEU A 37 -13.99 2.90 0.07
CA LEU A 37 -13.76 3.70 1.28
C LEU A 37 -14.90 3.58 2.32
N ALA A 38 -16.04 3.01 1.94
CA ALA A 38 -17.24 2.89 2.76
C ALA A 38 -17.39 1.57 3.54
N GLU A 39 -16.56 0.56 3.29
CA GLU A 39 -16.66 -0.73 4.01
C GLU A 39 -15.39 -1.03 4.79
N ASN A 40 -15.51 -1.20 6.12
CA ASN A 40 -14.53 -1.73 7.08
C ASN A 40 -13.05 -1.70 6.63
N ASN A 41 -12.59 -0.52 6.18
CA ASN A 41 -11.25 -0.40 5.63
C ASN A 41 -10.31 0.01 6.77
N LEU A 42 -9.68 -0.99 7.38
CA LEU A 42 -8.68 -0.78 8.44
C LEU A 42 -7.46 0.05 7.98
N LEU A 43 -7.29 0.25 6.66
CA LEU A 43 -6.25 1.11 6.10
C LEU A 43 -6.59 2.61 6.14
N MET A 44 -7.82 2.98 6.54
CA MET A 44 -8.23 4.38 6.64
C MET A 44 -7.68 5.09 7.88
N LEU A 45 -7.13 4.34 8.84
CA LEU A 45 -6.51 4.88 10.06
C LEU A 45 -4.99 5.05 9.90
N HIS A 46 -4.55 5.84 8.91
CA HIS A 46 -3.15 6.26 8.83
C HIS A 46 -3.07 7.71 8.33
N ASN A 47 -2.54 8.58 9.19
CA ASN A 47 -2.05 9.94 8.86
C ASN A 47 -0.54 9.89 8.65
#